data_AF-A0A368GRW5-F1
#
_entry.id   AF-A0A368GRW5-F1
#
_cell.length_a   1.000
_cell.length_b   1.000
_cell.length_c   1.000
_cell.angle_alpha   90.00
_cell.angle_beta   90.00
_cell.angle_gamma   90.00
#
_symmetry.space_group_name_H-M   'P 1'
#
loop_
_entity.id
_entity.type
_entity.pdbx_description
1 polymer ?
#
loop_
_entity_poly.entity_id
_entity_poly.type
_entity_poly.pdbx_seq_one_letter_code
_entity_poly.pdbx_strand_id
1 'polypeptide(L)'
;MPAKSGRYSKKSEASSTASKPTALENQGNADAKNEQSQDYRKLSMVDLIAYIRERNTDPEIGEMLAALSEKVPVEISQQVEAEKRARTIIISGIKEPAEGLRARERLRDLKEKC
;
A
#
# COMPACT_ATOMS: atom_id res chain seq x y z
N MET A 1 37.94 -31.16 27.77
CA MET A 1 36.69 -30.81 28.50
C MET A 1 35.68 -30.28 27.47
N PRO A 2 34.38 -30.59 27.58
CA PRO A 2 33.67 -31.56 26.74
C PRO A 2 32.69 -31.01 25.67
N ALA A 3 32.25 -31.92 24.78
CA ALA A 3 31.21 -31.77 23.76
C ALA A 3 29.76 -31.83 24.30
N LYS A 4 28.79 -31.39 23.48
CA LYS A 4 27.37 -31.80 23.40
C LYS A 4 26.74 -31.18 22.13
N SER A 5 26.50 -31.91 21.03
CA SER A 5 25.28 -32.68 20.70
C SER A 5 23.99 -31.90 21.05
N GLY A 6 23.08 -31.52 20.14
CA GLY A 6 22.51 -32.23 19.00
C GLY A 6 20.98 -32.32 19.19
N ARG A 7 20.19 -32.14 18.12
CA ARG A 7 18.83 -32.68 17.89
C ARG A 7 18.31 -32.15 16.54
N TYR A 8 18.54 -32.87 15.44
CA TYR A 8 17.70 -33.93 14.86
C TYR A 8 16.33 -33.48 14.37
N SER A 9 16.21 -33.56 13.04
CA SER A 9 15.01 -33.66 12.21
C SER A 9 14.15 -34.88 12.57
N LYS A 10 12.83 -34.76 12.40
CA LYS A 10 11.96 -35.93 12.20
C LYS A 10 10.75 -35.59 11.32
N LYS A 11 10.67 -36.30 10.19
CA LYS A 11 9.53 -36.41 9.27
C LYS A 11 8.63 -37.59 9.68
N SER A 12 7.45 -37.63 9.05
CA SER A 12 6.61 -38.80 8.70
C SER A 12 5.67 -39.30 9.81
N GLU A 13 4.45 -39.84 9.61
CA GLU A 13 3.60 -40.24 8.46
C GLU A 13 2.21 -40.62 9.07
N ALA A 14 1.05 -40.27 8.48
CA ALA A 14 0.18 -41.06 7.58
C ALA A 14 -1.04 -41.76 8.22
N SER A 15 -2.07 -41.94 7.36
CA SER A 15 -3.27 -42.80 7.43
C SER A 15 -4.47 -42.38 8.28
N SER A 16 -5.74 -42.65 7.95
CA SER A 16 -6.52 -43.00 6.73
C SER A 16 -7.85 -43.55 7.30
N THR A 17 -9.01 -43.00 6.96
CA THR A 17 -10.28 -43.78 6.90
C THR A 17 -11.25 -43.12 5.93
N ALA A 18 -11.85 -43.96 5.09
CA ALA A 18 -12.71 -43.64 3.96
C ALA A 18 -14.19 -43.80 4.30
N SER A 19 -15.07 -43.08 3.60
CA SER A 19 -16.38 -43.56 3.09
C SER A 19 -16.98 -42.54 2.09
N LYS A 20 -17.38 -43.02 0.90
CA LYS A 20 -18.21 -42.38 -0.15
C LYS A 20 -19.67 -42.94 -0.04
N PRO A 21 -20.66 -42.59 -0.88
CA PRO A 21 -21.04 -41.31 -1.52
C PRO A 21 -22.56 -40.99 -1.30
N THR A 22 -23.06 -39.81 -1.68
CA THR A 22 -24.42 -39.70 -2.26
C THR A 22 -24.54 -38.47 -3.16
N ALA A 23 -25.01 -38.72 -4.38
CA ALA A 23 -25.25 -37.72 -5.41
C ALA A 23 -26.57 -36.99 -5.15
N LEU A 24 -26.58 -35.67 -5.36
CA LEU A 24 -27.71 -35.00 -5.99
C LEU A 24 -27.14 -34.04 -7.04
N GLU A 25 -27.41 -34.38 -8.30
CA GLU A 25 -27.28 -33.47 -9.42
C GLU A 25 -28.24 -32.29 -9.22
N ASN A 26 -27.76 -31.08 -9.49
CA ASN A 26 -28.61 -30.11 -10.15
C ASN A 26 -27.77 -29.22 -11.06
N GLN A 27 -27.97 -29.42 -12.36
CA GLN A 27 -27.49 -28.56 -13.43
C GLN A 27 -28.03 -27.14 -13.21
N GLY A 28 -27.10 -26.22 -12.95
CA GLY A 28 -27.29 -24.78 -13.12
C GLY A 28 -26.19 -24.29 -14.06
N ASN A 29 -26.49 -24.30 -15.36
CA ASN A 29 -25.66 -23.69 -16.39
C ASN A 29 -25.66 -22.17 -16.17
N ALA A 30 -24.52 -21.58 -15.82
CA ALA A 30 -24.29 -20.15 -15.97
C ALA A 30 -22.80 -19.91 -16.20
N ASP A 31 -22.50 -19.56 -17.45
CA ASP A 31 -21.34 -18.85 -17.95
C ASP A 31 -20.05 -18.95 -17.13
N ALA A 32 -19.11 -19.74 -17.67
CA ALA A 32 -17.69 -19.47 -17.51
C ALA A 32 -17.39 -18.07 -18.07
N LYS A 33 -17.64 -17.04 -17.25
CA LYS A 33 -17.15 -15.68 -17.50
C LYS A 33 -15.63 -15.78 -17.50
N ASN A 34 -15.08 -15.72 -18.70
CA ASN A 34 -13.69 -15.45 -19.02
C ASN A 34 -13.00 -14.67 -17.89
N GLU A 35 -12.26 -15.37 -17.03
CA GLU A 35 -11.38 -14.75 -16.04
C GLU A 35 -10.19 -14.17 -16.80
N GLN A 36 -10.41 -13.02 -17.42
CA GLN A 36 -9.33 -12.07 -17.65
C GLN A 36 -8.83 -11.68 -16.26
N SER A 37 -7.85 -12.42 -15.75
CA SER A 37 -7.09 -12.08 -14.54
C SER A 37 -6.37 -10.77 -14.80
N GLN A 38 -7.10 -9.67 -14.63
CA GLN A 38 -6.55 -8.33 -14.72
C GLN A 38 -5.71 -8.12 -13.48
N ASP A 39 -4.42 -7.83 -13.69
CA ASP A 39 -3.49 -7.59 -12.60
C ASP A 39 -3.73 -6.21 -11.99
N TYR A 40 -4.59 -6.15 -10.98
CA TYR A 40 -5.00 -4.91 -10.31
C TYR A 40 -3.83 -4.18 -9.64
N ARG A 41 -2.69 -4.84 -9.41
CA ARG A 41 -1.49 -4.22 -8.81
C ARG A 41 -0.79 -3.24 -9.74
N LYS A 42 -1.04 -3.32 -11.06
CA LYS A 42 -0.45 -2.43 -12.06
C LYS A 42 -1.24 -1.14 -12.27
N LEU A 43 -2.48 -1.09 -11.77
CA LEU A 43 -3.32 0.10 -11.90
C LEU A 43 -2.86 1.18 -10.92
N SER A 44 -2.93 2.44 -11.34
CA SER A 44 -2.79 3.54 -10.40
C SER A 44 -3.96 3.52 -9.41
N MET A 45 -3.81 4.21 -8.27
CA MET A 45 -4.89 4.35 -7.30
C MET A 45 -6.16 4.93 -7.94
N VAL A 46 -6.00 5.91 -8.83
CA VAL A 46 -7.12 6.56 -9.54
C VAL A 46 -7.80 5.57 -10.48
N ASP A 47 -7.02 4.82 -11.26
CA ASP A 47 -7.56 3.83 -12.21
C ASP A 47 -8.26 2.68 -11.49
N LEU A 48 -7.71 2.25 -10.34
CA LEU A 48 -8.30 1.21 -9.52
C LEU A 48 -9.63 1.67 -8.92
N ILE A 49 -9.71 2.89 -8.39
CA ILE A 49 -10.95 3.46 -7.85
C ILE A 49 -12.00 3.61 -8.95
N ALA A 50 -11.62 4.12 -10.12
CA ALA A 50 -12.51 4.25 -11.28
C ALA A 50 -13.05 2.89 -11.73
N TYR A 51 -12.17 1.89 -11.82
CA TYR A 51 -12.54 0.53 -12.18
C TYR A 51 -13.50 -0.13 -11.19
N ILE A 52 -13.24 0.02 -9.88
CA ILE A 52 -14.13 -0.50 -8.85
C ILE A 52 -15.49 0.22 -8.93
N ARG A 53 -15.50 1.54 -9.10
CA ARG A 53 -16.72 2.34 -9.21
C ARG A 53 -17.58 1.94 -10.41
N GLU A 54 -16.97 1.66 -11.56
CA GLU A 54 -17.70 1.24 -12.78
C GLU A 54 -18.38 -0.13 -12.60
N ARG A 55 -17.75 -1.04 -11.86
CA ARG A 55 -18.29 -2.39 -11.61
C ARG A 55 -19.22 -2.46 -10.40
N ASN A 56 -19.17 -1.46 -9.54
CA ASN A 56 -19.91 -1.46 -8.30
C ASN A 56 -21.33 -0.94 -8.51
N THR A 57 -22.32 -1.73 -8.11
CA THR A 57 -23.74 -1.37 -8.14
C THR A 57 -24.23 -0.74 -6.83
N ASP A 58 -23.43 -0.82 -5.77
CA ASP A 58 -23.80 -0.34 -4.44
C ASP A 58 -23.46 1.16 -4.28
N PRO A 59 -24.45 2.03 -4.05
CA PRO A 59 -24.22 3.45 -3.86
C PRO A 59 -23.37 3.78 -2.62
N GLU A 60 -23.50 3.02 -1.53
CA GLU A 60 -22.74 3.26 -0.28
C GLU A 60 -21.24 2.99 -0.49
N ILE A 61 -20.91 1.90 -1.20
CA ILE A 61 -19.53 1.63 -1.59
C ILE A 61 -19.00 2.72 -2.53
N GLY A 62 -19.84 3.27 -3.40
CA GLY A 62 -19.48 4.41 -4.25
C GLY A 62 -19.07 5.65 -3.45
N GLU A 63 -19.83 5.98 -2.40
CA GLU A 63 -19.52 7.10 -1.50
C GLU A 63 -18.25 6.85 -0.68
N MET A 64 -18.07 5.64 -0.15
CA MET A 64 -16.85 5.26 0.56
C MET A 64 -15.60 5.40 -0.32
N LEU A 65 -15.70 4.99 -1.59
CA LEU A 65 -14.60 5.13 -2.56
C LEU A 65 -14.30 6.59 -2.89
N ALA A 66 -15.32 7.44 -3.01
CA ALA A 66 -15.14 8.88 -3.20
C ALA A 66 -14.40 9.49 -2.00
N ALA A 67 -14.86 9.22 -0.77
CA ALA A 67 -14.20 9.69 0.44
C ALA A 67 -12.75 9.19 0.55
N LEU A 68 -12.48 7.92 0.19
CA LEU A 68 -11.14 7.37 0.18
C LEU A 68 -10.22 8.09 -0.83
N SER A 69 -10.74 8.38 -2.02
CA SER A 69 -9.99 9.06 -3.08
C SER A 69 -9.53 10.47 -2.68
N GLU A 70 -10.28 11.13 -1.80
CA GLU A 70 -9.94 12.44 -1.26
C GLU A 70 -9.01 12.36 -0.05
N LYS A 71 -9.25 11.40 0.86
CA LYS A 71 -8.50 11.29 2.12
C LYS A 71 -7.06 10.85 1.92
N VAL A 72 -6.82 9.82 1.11
CA VAL A 72 -5.49 9.20 1.00
C VAL A 72 -4.42 10.18 0.50
N PRO A 73 -4.64 10.95 -0.59
CA PRO A 73 -3.65 11.94 -1.04
C PRO A 73 -3.34 13.00 0.02
N VAL A 74 -4.35 13.43 0.78
CA VAL A 74 -4.21 14.44 1.84
C VAL A 74 -3.40 13.90 3.02
N GLU A 75 -3.66 12.67 3.46
CA GLU A 75 -2.89 12.05 4.55
C GLU A 75 -1.42 11.85 4.15
N ILE A 76 -1.15 11.44 2.91
CA ILE A 76 0.20 11.28 2.39
C ILE A 76 0.92 12.65 2.31
N SER A 77 0.26 13.69 1.81
CA SER A 77 0.88 15.02 1.70
C SER A 77 1.18 15.61 3.07
N GLN A 78 0.26 15.48 4.04
CA GLN A 78 0.48 15.89 5.42
C GLN A 78 1.67 15.17 6.06
N GLN A 79 1.81 13.85 5.83
CA GLN A 79 2.95 13.10 6.35
C GLN A 79 4.28 13.56 5.73
N VAL A 80 4.29 13.85 4.43
CA VAL A 80 5.47 14.40 3.74
C VAL A 80 5.84 15.78 4.30
N GLU A 81 4.86 16.64 4.54
CA GLU A 81 5.09 17.96 5.14
C GLU A 81 5.55 17.89 6.59
N ALA A 82 4.96 16.99 7.38
CA ALA A 82 5.37 16.74 8.76
C ALA A 82 6.84 16.29 8.82
N GLU A 83 7.23 15.37 7.93
CA GLU A 83 8.61 14.91 7.82
C GLU A 83 9.57 16.03 7.39
N LYS A 84 9.18 16.84 6.40
CA LYS A 84 9.95 18.02 5.97
C LYS A 84 10.16 18.98 7.13
N ARG A 85 9.10 19.26 7.90
CA ARG A 85 9.15 20.15 9.05
C ARG A 85 10.01 19.60 10.17
N ALA A 86 9.90 18.31 10.47
CA ALA A 86 10.71 17.65 11.51
C ALA A 86 12.22 17.73 11.21
N ARG A 87 12.60 17.80 9.93
CA ARG A 87 13.99 17.91 9.48
C ARG A 87 14.45 19.34 9.18
N THR A 88 13.59 20.34 9.34
CA THR A 88 13.88 21.74 8.98
C THR A 88 13.95 22.61 10.23
N ILE A 89 15.03 23.39 10.35
CA ILE A 89 15.17 24.42 11.38
C ILE A 89 14.72 25.75 10.78
N ILE A 90 13.74 26.40 11.42
CA ILE A 90 13.28 27.74 11.04
C ILE A 90 13.99 28.75 11.94
N ILE A 91 14.77 29.66 11.32
CA ILE A 91 15.44 30.74 12.03
C ILE A 91 14.66 32.04 11.81
N SER A 92 13.98 32.52 12.84
CA SER A 92 13.22 33.78 12.77
C SER A 92 14.14 34.99 12.63
N GLY A 93 13.68 36.03 11.92
CA GLY A 93 14.41 37.29 11.75
C GLY A 93 15.45 37.28 10.63
N ILE A 94 15.70 36.13 9.99
CA ILE A 94 16.58 36.02 8.82
C ILE A 94 15.71 35.88 7.56
N LYS A 95 15.91 36.76 6.58
CA LYS A 95 15.21 36.68 5.29
C LYS A 95 15.64 35.44 4.52
N GLU A 96 14.67 34.67 4.02
CA GLU A 96 14.93 33.49 3.20
C GLU A 96 15.76 33.82 1.95
N PRO A 97 16.70 32.93 1.56
CA PRO A 97 17.45 33.07 0.32
C PRO A 97 16.54 32.96 -0.90
N ALA A 98 16.96 33.55 -2.03
CA ALA A 98 16.22 33.46 -3.28
C ALA A 98 15.98 32.00 -3.72
N GLU A 99 14.79 31.73 -4.25
CA GLU A 99 14.45 30.42 -4.81
C GLU A 99 15.41 30.05 -5.95
N GLY A 100 15.79 28.77 -6.00
CA GLY A 100 16.67 28.24 -7.05
C GLY A 100 18.17 28.35 -6.78
N LEU A 101 18.62 29.02 -5.71
CA LEU A 101 20.04 29.01 -5.31
C LEU A 101 20.52 27.59 -5.03
N ARG A 102 21.78 27.29 -5.36
CA ARG A 102 22.40 26.01 -5.02
C ARG A 102 22.61 25.91 -3.50
N ALA A 103 22.64 24.69 -2.97
CA ALA A 103 22.81 24.47 -1.52
C ALA A 103 24.03 25.20 -0.92
N ARG A 104 25.15 25.26 -1.65
CA ARG A 104 26.37 25.97 -1.22
C ARG A 104 26.18 27.49 -1.13
N GLU A 105 25.41 28.07 -2.05
CA GLU A 105 25.13 29.51 -2.09
C GLU A 105 24.16 29.89 -0.97
N ARG A 106 23.13 29.07 -0.73
CA ARG A 106 22.21 29.25 0.42
C ARG A 106 22.96 29.22 1.74
N LEU A 107 23.94 28.33 1.90
CA LEU A 107 24.76 28.27 3.11
C LEU A 107 25.63 29.51 3.28
N ARG A 108 26.18 30.07 2.19
CA ARG A 108 26.97 31.31 2.25
C ARG A 108 26.08 32.48 2.66
N ASP A 109 24.93 32.64 2.01
CA ASP A 109 23.94 33.69 2.31
C ASP A 109 23.47 33.61 3.78
N LEU A 110 23.20 32.41 4.29
CA LEU A 110 22.86 32.22 5.71
C LEU A 110 24.00 32.67 6.64
N LYS A 111 25.25 32.31 6.33
CA LYS A 111 26.43 32.70 7.13
C LYS A 111 26.70 34.20 7.11
N GLU A 112 26.31 34.91 6.06
CA GLU A 112 26.45 36.36 5.97
C GLU A 112 25.38 37.11 6.80
N LYS A 113 24.27 36.44 7.13
CA LYS A 113 23.12 37.01 7.88
C LYS A 113 23.11 36.65 9.37
N CYS A 114 23.85 35.62 9.78
CA CYS A 114 24.04 35.21 11.17
C CYS A 114 25.29 35.86 11.77
#